data_AF-A0A0G4R2J9-F1
#
_entry.id   AF-A0A0G4R2J9-F1
#
_cell.length_a   1.000
_cell.length_b   1.000
_cell.length_c   1.000
_cell.angle_alpha   90.00
_cell.angle_beta   90.00
_cell.angle_gamma   90.00
#
_symmetry.space_group_name_H-M   'P 1'
#
loop_
_entity.id
_entity.type
_entity.pdbx_description
1 polymer ?
#
loop_
_entity_poly.entity_id
_entity_poly.type
_entity_poly.pdbx_seq_one_letter_code
_entity_poly.pdbx_strand_id
1 'polypeptide(L)'
;DITNKQAQINTVAPSLSPYEFEKQVTLPIETALAGIPGLESTRSISRNGFSQVTAVFSEATDIYFARQQVLERLIEAREAMPPGADPRLGPTSSGLGEVTMWTVHFAKRAPDAPVRDGAPGWQSDGTYLTPEGERLTDEMQRATYLRTVQDWIIRPQLRTTLGLAGVDSIGGYEKQFVVQPDPMRLTALGLTFRHIAEALEQNNTSLGAGYIDRGGEALVVRSPGRIATIAEMAQIVVTTREGVPILLRDVARIETGRAPRMGSASENGQEVVVGTALMLIRGNSRTVAAAVEARLAEINRTLPPGIEAKVVLDRGLLVDATIKTVAKNLAEGALLVIAVLFLLL
;
A
#
# COMPACT_ATOMS: atom_id res chain seq x y z
N ASP A 1 21.74 -5.78 -14.57
CA ASP A 1 20.48 -6.37 -14.12
C ASP A 1 20.19 -7.55 -15.02
N ILE A 2 19.98 -8.74 -14.45
CA ILE A 2 19.77 -9.99 -15.22
C ILE A 2 18.29 -10.37 -15.29
N THR A 3 17.39 -9.52 -14.77
CA THR A 3 15.96 -9.79 -14.87
C THR A 3 15.43 -9.49 -16.27
N ASN A 4 14.49 -10.31 -16.72
CA ASN A 4 13.68 -10.05 -17.90
C ASN A 4 12.94 -8.71 -17.79
N LYS A 5 12.68 -8.09 -18.95
CA LYS A 5 11.85 -6.88 -19.01
C LYS A 5 10.40 -7.30 -18.89
N GLN A 6 9.71 -6.80 -17.88
CA GLN A 6 8.33 -7.20 -17.61
C GLN A 6 7.43 -6.03 -17.25
N ALA A 7 6.17 -6.13 -17.66
CA ALA A 7 5.09 -5.28 -17.22
C ALA A 7 4.09 -6.13 -16.43
N GLN A 8 3.84 -5.77 -15.17
CA GLN A 8 2.84 -6.42 -14.35
C GLN A 8 1.53 -5.63 -14.43
N ILE A 9 0.42 -6.32 -14.56
CA ILE A 9 -0.94 -5.77 -14.54
C ILE A 9 -1.65 -6.46 -13.39
N ASN A 10 -2.08 -5.68 -12.39
CA ASN A 10 -2.80 -6.17 -11.23
C ASN A 10 -4.25 -5.71 -11.32
N THR A 11 -5.20 -6.64 -11.20
CA THR A 11 -6.63 -6.34 -11.20
C THR A 11 -7.25 -6.82 -9.90
N VAL A 12 -8.01 -5.94 -9.24
CA VAL A 12 -8.74 -6.24 -8.01
C VAL A 12 -10.23 -6.14 -8.29
N ALA A 13 -10.98 -7.16 -7.88
CA ALA A 13 -12.44 -7.24 -7.99
C ALA A 13 -12.97 -8.25 -6.95
N PRO A 14 -13.21 -7.81 -5.70
CA PRO A 14 -13.47 -8.72 -4.57
C PRO A 14 -14.65 -9.68 -4.75
N SER A 15 -15.58 -9.36 -5.63
CA SER A 15 -16.80 -10.14 -5.90
C SER A 15 -16.59 -11.34 -6.83
N LEU A 16 -15.45 -11.43 -7.53
CA LEU A 16 -15.22 -12.48 -8.53
C LEU A 16 -14.46 -13.67 -7.95
N SER A 17 -14.94 -14.87 -8.27
CA SER A 17 -14.24 -16.14 -8.03
C SER A 17 -13.02 -16.29 -8.97
N PRO A 18 -12.11 -17.25 -8.74
CA PRO A 18 -10.91 -17.40 -9.56
C PRO A 18 -11.27 -17.80 -10.99
N TYR A 19 -12.35 -18.58 -11.16
CA TYR A 19 -12.86 -18.99 -12.46
C TYR A 19 -13.45 -17.81 -13.25
N GLU A 20 -14.24 -16.96 -12.59
CA GLU A 20 -14.80 -15.76 -13.21
C GLU A 20 -13.70 -14.76 -13.55
N PHE A 21 -12.71 -14.57 -12.68
CA PHE A 21 -11.52 -13.78 -12.97
C PHE A 21 -10.81 -14.27 -14.22
N GLU A 22 -10.56 -15.57 -14.29
CA GLU A 22 -9.86 -16.16 -15.43
C GLU A 22 -10.57 -15.84 -16.75
N LYS A 23 -11.88 -16.08 -16.80
CA LYS A 23 -12.67 -15.90 -18.02
C LYS A 23 -12.98 -14.45 -18.38
N GLN A 24 -13.26 -13.62 -17.38
CA GLN A 24 -13.81 -12.27 -17.60
C GLN A 24 -12.76 -11.16 -17.48
N VAL A 25 -11.58 -11.44 -16.92
CA VAL A 25 -10.54 -10.44 -16.66
C VAL A 25 -9.18 -10.88 -17.20
N THR A 26 -8.66 -12.02 -16.73
CA THR A 26 -7.30 -12.47 -17.06
C THR A 26 -7.15 -12.77 -18.55
N LEU A 27 -8.02 -13.63 -19.10
CA LEU A 27 -7.97 -14.01 -20.52
C LEU A 27 -8.20 -12.81 -21.48
N PRO A 28 -9.16 -11.89 -21.22
CA PRO A 28 -9.26 -10.65 -21.99
C PRO A 28 -7.99 -9.79 -21.96
N ILE A 29 -7.33 -9.65 -20.80
CA ILE A 29 -6.05 -8.93 -20.71
C ILE A 29 -5.00 -9.63 -21.58
N GLU A 30 -4.79 -10.94 -21.40
CA GLU A 30 -3.78 -11.67 -22.17
C GLU A 30 -4.02 -11.58 -23.69
N THR A 31 -5.28 -11.68 -24.10
CA THR A 31 -5.68 -11.56 -25.51
C THR A 31 -5.41 -10.16 -26.05
N ALA A 32 -5.72 -9.11 -25.29
CA ALA A 32 -5.45 -7.73 -25.70
C ALA A 32 -3.94 -7.41 -25.79
N LEU A 33 -3.14 -8.06 -24.95
CA LEU A 33 -1.67 -7.93 -24.98
C LEU A 33 -1.03 -8.71 -26.13
N ALA A 34 -1.72 -9.71 -26.68
CA ALA A 34 -1.21 -10.50 -27.78
C ALA A 34 -0.83 -9.60 -28.98
N GLY A 35 0.31 -9.92 -29.60
CA GLY A 35 0.82 -9.18 -30.75
C GLY A 35 1.46 -7.82 -30.43
N ILE A 36 1.62 -7.43 -29.17
CA ILE A 36 2.51 -6.28 -28.84
C ILE A 36 3.94 -6.61 -29.34
N PRO A 37 4.58 -5.72 -30.11
CA PRO A 37 5.94 -5.93 -30.59
C PRO A 37 6.93 -6.23 -29.45
N GLY A 38 7.64 -7.34 -29.58
CA GLY A 38 8.64 -7.79 -28.62
C GLY A 38 8.08 -8.46 -27.35
N LEU A 39 6.77 -8.72 -27.27
CA LEU A 39 6.19 -9.60 -26.26
C LEU A 39 6.62 -11.05 -26.54
N GLU A 40 7.24 -11.71 -25.57
CA GLU A 40 7.68 -13.11 -25.69
C GLU A 40 6.71 -14.08 -25.04
N SER A 41 6.19 -13.73 -23.87
CA SER A 41 5.22 -14.56 -23.14
C SER A 41 4.39 -13.74 -22.16
N THR A 42 3.21 -14.26 -21.83
CA THR A 42 2.38 -13.81 -20.72
C THR A 42 2.34 -14.91 -19.65
N ARG A 43 2.35 -14.50 -18.38
CA ARG A 43 2.14 -15.40 -17.24
C ARG A 43 1.07 -14.78 -16.36
N SER A 44 0.14 -15.57 -15.86
CA SER A 44 -0.95 -15.05 -15.05
C SER A 44 -1.26 -15.92 -13.85
N ILE A 45 -1.86 -15.30 -12.83
CA ILE A 45 -2.36 -15.95 -11.62
C ILE A 45 -3.72 -15.34 -11.30
N SER A 46 -4.75 -16.18 -11.29
CA SER A 46 -6.12 -15.80 -10.89
C SER A 46 -6.45 -16.39 -9.52
N ARG A 47 -6.88 -15.56 -8.57
CA ARG A 47 -7.27 -15.92 -7.19
C ARG A 47 -8.56 -15.21 -6.82
N ASN A 48 -9.17 -15.59 -5.69
CA ASN A 48 -10.35 -14.91 -5.17
C ASN A 48 -10.07 -13.41 -5.03
N GLY A 49 -10.84 -12.58 -5.72
CA GLY A 49 -10.73 -11.12 -5.61
C GLY A 49 -9.54 -10.47 -6.32
N PHE A 50 -8.63 -11.24 -6.94
CA PHE A 50 -7.37 -10.73 -7.47
C PHE A 50 -6.86 -11.52 -8.69
N SER A 51 -6.39 -10.80 -9.69
CA SER A 51 -5.61 -11.35 -10.81
C SER A 51 -4.33 -10.54 -11.02
N GLN A 52 -3.24 -11.24 -11.34
CA GLN A 52 -2.01 -10.64 -11.81
C GLN A 52 -1.61 -11.24 -13.15
N VAL A 53 -1.41 -10.39 -14.16
CA VAL A 53 -0.85 -10.75 -15.47
C VAL A 53 0.53 -10.11 -15.59
N THR A 54 1.54 -10.91 -15.92
CA THR A 54 2.91 -10.48 -16.17
C THR A 54 3.22 -10.68 -17.65
N ALA A 55 3.37 -9.58 -18.37
CA ALA A 55 3.84 -9.56 -19.76
C ALA A 55 5.36 -9.48 -19.78
N VAL A 56 6.01 -10.48 -20.39
CA VAL A 56 7.47 -10.58 -20.50
C VAL A 56 7.89 -10.21 -21.92
N PHE A 57 8.79 -9.23 -22.02
CA PHE A 57 9.30 -8.69 -23.25
C PHE A 57 10.76 -9.07 -23.48
N SER A 58 11.15 -9.11 -24.75
CA SER A 58 12.53 -9.38 -25.17
C SER A 58 13.51 -8.36 -24.59
N GLU A 59 14.77 -8.76 -24.44
CA GLU A 59 15.82 -7.87 -23.94
C GLU A 59 16.06 -6.64 -24.82
N ALA A 60 15.71 -6.69 -26.11
CA ALA A 60 15.85 -5.56 -27.03
C ALA A 60 14.76 -4.48 -26.82
N THR A 61 13.58 -4.86 -26.32
CA THR A 61 12.42 -3.95 -26.24
C THR A 61 12.63 -2.86 -25.19
N ASP A 62 12.39 -1.58 -25.50
CA ASP A 62 12.40 -0.55 -24.46
C ASP A 62 11.23 -0.74 -23.47
N ILE A 63 11.52 -0.66 -22.18
CA ILE A 63 10.52 -0.95 -21.14
C ILE A 63 9.44 0.11 -21.07
N TYR A 64 9.75 1.37 -21.38
CA TYR A 64 8.76 2.44 -21.38
C TYR A 64 7.86 2.33 -22.61
N PHE A 65 8.42 1.98 -23.77
CA PHE A 65 7.64 1.61 -24.96
C PHE A 65 6.70 0.43 -24.67
N ALA A 66 7.21 -0.66 -24.10
CA ALA A 66 6.41 -1.83 -23.76
C ALA A 66 5.26 -1.48 -22.80
N ARG A 67 5.53 -0.69 -21.77
CA ARG A 67 4.52 -0.22 -20.81
C ARG A 67 3.47 0.68 -21.45
N GLN A 68 3.87 1.56 -22.36
CA GLN A 68 2.92 2.39 -23.10
C GLN A 68 1.99 1.51 -23.97
N GLN A 69 2.54 0.54 -24.69
CA GLN A 69 1.74 -0.39 -25.49
C GLN A 69 0.77 -1.20 -24.61
N VAL A 70 1.23 -1.67 -23.45
CA VAL A 70 0.35 -2.35 -22.47
C VAL A 70 -0.78 -1.41 -22.03
N LEU A 71 -0.50 -0.15 -21.69
CA LEU A 71 -1.52 0.81 -21.28
C LEU A 71 -2.55 1.07 -22.38
N GLU A 72 -2.11 1.22 -23.63
CA GLU A 72 -3.00 1.40 -24.78
C GLU A 72 -3.95 0.20 -24.93
N ARG A 73 -3.45 -1.04 -24.83
CA ARG A 73 -4.28 -2.25 -24.91
C ARG A 73 -5.19 -2.46 -23.70
N LEU A 74 -4.77 -2.03 -22.52
CA LEU A 74 -5.60 -2.13 -21.32
C LEU A 74 -6.83 -1.22 -21.38
N ILE A 75 -6.77 -0.09 -22.09
CA ILE A 75 -7.94 0.79 -22.28
C ILE A 75 -9.04 0.05 -23.05
N GLU A 76 -8.69 -0.60 -24.15
CA GLU A 76 -9.62 -1.41 -24.95
C GLU A 76 -10.12 -2.63 -24.16
N ALA A 77 -9.23 -3.34 -23.47
CA ALA A 77 -9.60 -4.52 -22.69
C ALA A 77 -10.60 -4.20 -21.56
N ARG A 78 -10.53 -2.99 -20.98
CA ARG A 78 -11.44 -2.57 -19.90
C ARG A 78 -12.90 -2.55 -20.33
N GLU A 79 -13.20 -2.31 -21.61
CA GLU A 79 -14.59 -2.30 -22.11
C GLU A 79 -15.25 -3.68 -22.04
N ALA A 80 -14.45 -4.75 -22.10
CA ALA A 80 -14.92 -6.13 -22.03
C ALA A 80 -15.01 -6.68 -20.60
N MET A 81 -14.58 -5.91 -19.59
CA MET A 81 -14.50 -6.36 -18.19
C MET A 81 -15.79 -6.05 -17.41
N PRO A 82 -16.12 -6.86 -16.38
CA PRO A 82 -17.26 -6.59 -15.51
C PRO A 82 -17.09 -5.30 -14.68
N PRO A 83 -18.19 -4.63 -14.29
CA PRO A 83 -18.13 -3.47 -13.42
C PRO A 83 -17.34 -3.75 -12.14
N GLY A 84 -16.46 -2.81 -11.76
CA GLY A 84 -15.63 -2.92 -10.57
C GLY A 84 -14.28 -3.63 -10.78
N ALA A 85 -14.03 -4.24 -11.94
CA ALA A 85 -12.69 -4.70 -12.30
C ALA A 85 -11.83 -3.51 -12.79
N ASP A 86 -10.76 -3.19 -12.06
CA ASP A 86 -9.87 -2.08 -12.39
C ASP A 86 -8.43 -2.57 -12.61
N PRO A 87 -8.02 -2.88 -13.87
CA PRO A 87 -6.69 -3.38 -14.17
C PRO A 87 -5.64 -2.27 -14.14
N ARG A 88 -4.69 -2.35 -13.21
CA ARG A 88 -3.66 -1.32 -13.01
C ARG A 88 -2.28 -1.83 -13.37
N LEU A 89 -1.52 -1.00 -14.08
CA LEU A 89 -0.12 -1.27 -14.35
C LEU A 89 0.70 -1.14 -13.06
N GLY A 90 1.46 -2.18 -12.74
CA GLY A 90 2.38 -2.23 -11.62
C GLY A 90 3.57 -1.28 -11.78
N PRO A 91 4.36 -1.10 -10.70
CA PRO A 91 5.54 -0.24 -10.72
C PRO A 91 6.56 -0.68 -11.77
N THR A 92 7.39 0.26 -12.23
CA THR A 92 8.48 0.00 -13.18
C THR A 92 9.69 -0.63 -12.47
N SER A 93 9.48 -1.80 -11.87
CA SER A 93 10.45 -2.57 -11.08
C SER A 93 10.47 -4.03 -11.57
N SER A 94 11.50 -4.79 -11.17
CA SER A 94 11.58 -6.24 -11.36
C SER A 94 11.50 -6.97 -10.01
N GLY A 95 11.43 -8.31 -10.03
CA GLY A 95 11.49 -9.12 -8.80
C GLY A 95 12.82 -9.02 -8.05
N LEU A 96 13.89 -8.57 -8.71
CA LEU A 96 15.16 -8.23 -8.06
C LEU A 96 15.24 -6.73 -7.69
N GLY A 97 14.15 -5.96 -7.88
CA GLY A 97 14.09 -4.54 -7.54
C GLY A 97 13.86 -4.27 -6.06
N GLU A 98 13.61 -5.29 -5.24
CA GLU A 98 13.50 -5.18 -3.79
C GLU A 98 14.90 -4.90 -3.20
N VAL A 99 15.18 -3.63 -2.89
CA VAL A 99 16.52 -3.19 -2.47
C VAL A 99 16.66 -3.03 -0.96
N THR A 100 15.57 -2.62 -0.30
CA THR A 100 15.54 -2.38 1.13
C THR A 100 14.19 -2.82 1.68
N MET A 101 14.21 -3.58 2.78
CA MET A 101 13.01 -3.88 3.56
C MET A 101 13.18 -3.36 4.98
N TRP A 102 12.11 -2.84 5.56
CA TRP A 102 12.06 -2.40 6.95
C TRP A 102 10.82 -2.94 7.65
N THR A 103 10.91 -3.10 8.96
CA THR A 103 9.76 -3.40 9.82
C THR A 103 9.31 -2.13 10.51
N VAL A 104 7.99 -1.94 10.59
CA VAL A 104 7.35 -0.90 11.40
C VAL A 104 6.76 -1.60 12.60
N HIS A 105 7.23 -1.22 13.79
CA HIS A 105 6.86 -1.85 15.05
C HIS A 105 6.88 -0.83 16.19
N PHE A 106 6.33 -1.22 17.35
CA PHE A 106 6.46 -0.44 18.56
C PHE A 106 7.87 -0.62 19.13
N ALA A 107 8.59 0.49 19.34
CA ALA A 107 9.94 0.48 19.89
C ALA A 107 9.96 -0.24 21.25
N LYS A 108 11.04 -0.97 21.53
CA LYS A 108 11.21 -1.67 22.81
C LYS A 108 11.22 -0.65 23.94
N ARG A 109 10.25 -0.78 24.85
CA ARG A 109 10.12 0.10 26.01
C ARG A 109 11.10 -0.33 27.10
N ALA A 110 11.87 0.62 27.63
CA ALA A 110 12.65 0.39 28.86
C ALA A 110 11.67 0.19 30.04
N PRO A 111 11.92 -0.76 30.96
CA PRO A 111 11.00 -1.08 32.07
C PRO A 111 10.60 0.14 32.93
N ASP A 112 11.49 1.13 33.01
CA ASP A 112 11.39 2.36 33.79
C ASP A 112 11.01 3.59 32.97
N ALA A 113 10.69 3.43 31.67
CA ALA A 113 10.32 4.54 30.82
C ALA A 113 9.07 5.27 31.36
N PRO A 114 9.14 6.59 31.59
CA PRO A 114 8.04 7.35 32.17
C PRO A 114 6.85 7.39 31.21
N VAL A 115 5.67 7.08 31.75
CA VAL A 115 4.40 7.17 31.03
C VAL A 115 3.69 8.45 31.42
N ARG A 116 3.08 9.10 30.44
CA ARG A 116 2.25 10.29 30.63
C ARG A 116 0.85 9.99 30.12
N ASP A 117 -0.03 9.61 31.03
CA ASP A 117 -1.41 9.31 30.66
C ASP A 117 -2.10 10.53 30.05
N GLY A 118 -2.88 10.30 29.00
CA GLY A 118 -3.56 11.34 28.23
C GLY A 118 -2.71 12.00 27.14
N ALA A 119 -1.38 11.77 27.12
CA ALA A 119 -0.54 12.13 25.97
C ALA A 119 -0.43 10.96 24.98
N PRO A 120 -0.23 11.22 23.66
CA PRO A 120 0.01 10.17 22.68
C PRO A 120 1.20 9.28 23.05
N GLY A 121 1.02 7.97 22.93
CA GLY A 121 2.00 6.96 23.33
C GLY A 121 1.42 5.90 24.27
N TRP A 122 2.30 5.11 24.87
CA TRP A 122 1.91 4.10 25.87
C TRP A 122 1.32 4.72 27.13
N GLN A 123 0.24 4.13 27.62
CA GLN A 123 -0.49 4.51 28.82
C GLN A 123 -0.18 3.56 29.98
N SER A 124 -0.52 3.96 31.22
CA SER A 124 -0.19 3.22 32.44
C SER A 124 -0.95 1.89 32.54
N ASP A 125 -2.10 1.81 31.89
CA ASP A 125 -2.96 0.63 31.78
C ASP A 125 -2.47 -0.37 30.71
N GLY A 126 -1.33 -0.08 30.05
CA GLY A 126 -0.77 -0.92 28.99
C GLY A 126 -1.42 -0.73 27.62
N THR A 127 -2.36 0.21 27.49
CA THR A 127 -2.92 0.60 26.18
C THR A 127 -2.01 1.62 25.48
N TYR A 128 -2.21 1.80 24.18
CA TYR A 128 -1.52 2.83 23.40
C TYR A 128 -2.52 3.89 22.94
N LEU A 129 -2.26 5.17 23.18
CA LEU A 129 -3.08 6.29 22.71
C LEU A 129 -2.47 6.88 21.45
N THR A 130 -3.20 6.88 20.33
CA THR A 130 -2.72 7.48 19.09
C THR A 130 -2.75 9.01 19.16
N PRO A 131 -1.97 9.73 18.32
CA PRO A 131 -2.07 11.18 18.18
C PRO A 131 -3.48 11.66 17.82
N GLU A 132 -4.27 10.82 17.15
CA GLU A 132 -5.66 11.09 16.77
C GLU A 132 -6.67 10.81 17.90
N GLY A 133 -6.20 10.35 19.07
CA GLY A 133 -7.03 10.10 20.25
C GLY A 133 -7.66 8.69 20.31
N GLU A 134 -7.27 7.77 19.44
CA GLU A 134 -7.74 6.39 19.46
C GLU A 134 -6.97 5.58 20.52
N ARG A 135 -7.68 4.85 21.40
CA ARG A 135 -7.04 3.98 22.39
C ARG A 135 -6.99 2.55 21.86
N LEU A 136 -5.77 2.04 21.65
CA LEU A 136 -5.50 0.69 21.15
C LEU A 136 -5.31 -0.26 22.33
N THR A 137 -6.25 -1.16 22.52
CA THR A 137 -6.32 -2.10 23.64
C THR A 137 -5.71 -3.47 23.29
N ASP A 138 -5.85 -3.91 22.04
CA ASP A 138 -5.42 -5.26 21.62
C ASP A 138 -4.31 -5.23 20.53
N GLU A 139 -3.72 -6.41 20.27
CA GLU A 139 -2.63 -6.56 19.28
C GLU A 139 -3.09 -6.25 17.86
N MET A 140 -4.34 -6.56 17.54
CA MET A 140 -4.90 -6.36 16.22
C MET A 140 -5.08 -4.86 15.92
N GLN A 141 -5.63 -4.09 16.85
CA GLN A 141 -5.73 -2.64 16.76
C GLN A 141 -4.35 -1.99 16.63
N ARG A 142 -3.36 -2.49 17.39
CA ARG A 142 -1.95 -2.10 17.27
C ARG A 142 -1.40 -2.40 15.87
N ALA A 143 -1.63 -3.58 15.31
CA ALA A 143 -1.20 -3.94 13.96
C ALA A 143 -1.90 -3.12 12.86
N THR A 144 -3.20 -2.82 13.02
CA THR A 144 -3.95 -1.90 12.14
C THR A 144 -3.33 -0.50 12.16
N TYR A 145 -2.95 -0.02 13.34
CA TYR A 145 -2.34 1.30 13.47
C TYR A 145 -0.94 1.36 12.85
N LEU A 146 -0.09 0.34 13.06
CA LEU A 146 1.20 0.22 12.39
C LEU A 146 1.04 0.23 10.85
N ARG A 147 0.02 -0.44 10.32
CA ARG A 147 -0.30 -0.43 8.88
C ARG A 147 -0.71 0.96 8.41
N THR A 148 -1.50 1.66 9.21
CA THR A 148 -1.92 3.04 8.94
C THR A 148 -0.71 3.97 8.89
N VAL A 149 0.22 3.85 9.85
CA VAL A 149 1.48 4.62 9.87
C VAL A 149 2.33 4.31 8.64
N GLN A 150 2.50 3.04 8.30
CA GLN A 150 3.25 2.65 7.10
C GLN A 150 2.64 3.24 5.83
N ASP A 151 1.32 3.13 5.63
CA ASP A 151 0.68 3.51 4.37
C ASP A 151 0.47 5.02 4.21
N TRP A 152 0.26 5.75 5.31
CA TRP A 152 -0.11 7.17 5.30
C TRP A 152 0.96 8.13 5.81
N ILE A 153 1.99 7.63 6.51
CA ILE A 153 3.10 8.46 7.01
C ILE A 153 4.40 8.09 6.29
N ILE A 154 4.80 6.81 6.34
CA ILE A 154 6.10 6.36 5.83
C ILE A 154 6.10 6.28 4.30
N ARG A 155 5.16 5.54 3.71
CA ARG A 155 5.07 5.31 2.26
C ARG A 155 5.01 6.64 1.47
N PRO A 156 4.17 7.63 1.80
CA PRO A 156 4.10 8.88 1.03
C PRO A 156 5.42 9.66 1.05
N GLN A 157 6.10 9.69 2.21
CA GLN A 157 7.38 10.38 2.37
C GLN A 157 8.55 9.66 1.73
N LEU A 158 8.52 8.32 1.63
CA LEU A 158 9.53 7.53 0.95
C LEU A 158 9.39 7.56 -0.57
N ARG A 159 8.17 7.63 -1.11
CA ARG A 159 7.93 7.66 -2.56
C ARG A 159 8.60 8.84 -3.28
N THR A 160 9.00 9.89 -2.57
CA THR A 160 9.75 11.02 -3.11
C THR A 160 11.25 10.74 -3.25
N THR A 161 11.74 9.58 -2.79
CA THR A 161 13.15 9.20 -2.86
C THR A 161 13.52 8.84 -4.29
N LEU A 162 14.59 9.47 -4.79
CA LEU A 162 15.07 9.24 -6.15
C LEU A 162 15.46 7.77 -6.36
N GLY A 163 15.05 7.20 -7.49
CA GLY A 163 15.39 5.83 -7.86
C GLY A 163 14.38 4.77 -7.38
N LEU A 164 13.35 5.15 -6.64
CA LEU A 164 12.24 4.26 -6.30
C LEU A 164 11.16 4.23 -7.37
N ALA A 165 10.72 3.02 -7.71
CA ALA A 165 9.53 2.76 -8.51
C ALA A 165 8.26 2.74 -7.65
N GLY A 166 8.39 2.37 -6.38
CA GLY A 166 7.27 2.20 -5.46
C GLY A 166 7.71 1.78 -4.07
N VAL A 167 6.73 1.77 -3.17
CA VAL A 167 6.88 1.27 -1.80
C VAL A 167 5.67 0.39 -1.49
N ASP A 168 5.93 -0.88 -1.28
CA ASP A 168 4.90 -1.86 -0.96
C ASP A 168 4.84 -2.09 0.56
N SER A 169 3.69 -2.56 1.04
CA SER A 169 3.46 -2.85 2.46
C SER A 169 2.86 -4.25 2.61
N ILE A 170 3.43 -5.05 3.50
CA ILE A 170 3.01 -6.41 3.83
C ILE A 170 2.75 -6.50 5.33
N GLY A 171 1.70 -7.22 5.73
CA GLY A 171 1.32 -7.35 7.14
C GLY A 171 0.47 -6.19 7.66
N GLY A 172 0.09 -6.30 8.93
CA GLY A 172 -0.95 -5.48 9.55
C GLY A 172 -2.33 -5.64 8.90
N TYR A 173 -3.23 -4.71 9.20
CA TYR A 173 -4.60 -4.69 8.69
C TYR A 173 -4.95 -3.30 8.15
N GLU A 174 -5.63 -3.25 7.00
CA GLU A 174 -6.15 -1.99 6.49
C GLU A 174 -7.40 -1.60 7.29
N LYS A 175 -7.36 -0.42 7.90
CA LYS A 175 -8.48 0.12 8.69
C LYS A 175 -9.69 0.33 7.77
N GLN A 176 -10.83 -0.24 8.17
CA GLN A 176 -12.12 -0.05 7.48
C GLN A 176 -13.20 0.32 8.49
N PHE A 177 -14.17 1.12 8.07
CA PHE A 177 -15.40 1.28 8.83
C PHE A 177 -16.39 0.23 8.34
N VAL A 178 -16.82 -0.64 9.25
CA VAL A 178 -17.71 -1.75 8.93
C VAL A 178 -19.10 -1.42 9.45
N VAL A 179 -20.04 -1.32 8.52
CA VAL A 179 -21.47 -1.18 8.81
C VAL A 179 -22.07 -2.59 8.73
N GLN A 180 -22.63 -3.06 9.85
CA GLN A 180 -23.26 -4.37 10.00
C GLN A 180 -24.77 -4.16 10.17
N PRO A 181 -25.57 -4.24 9.09
CA PRO A 181 -27.01 -4.07 9.20
C PRO A 181 -27.66 -5.20 9.99
N ASP A 182 -28.66 -4.87 10.80
CA ASP A 182 -29.48 -5.83 11.53
C ASP A 182 -30.68 -6.24 10.63
N PRO A 183 -30.72 -7.49 10.12
CA PRO A 183 -31.78 -7.90 9.21
C PRO A 183 -33.17 -7.84 9.85
N MET A 184 -33.28 -8.12 11.16
CA MET A 184 -34.56 -8.11 11.85
C MET A 184 -35.12 -6.69 11.95
N ARG A 185 -34.26 -5.71 12.29
CA ARG A 185 -34.67 -4.29 12.35
C ARG A 185 -35.01 -3.74 10.98
N LEU A 186 -34.23 -4.11 9.96
CA LEU A 186 -34.53 -3.74 8.57
C LEU A 186 -35.90 -4.26 8.15
N THR A 187 -36.19 -5.55 8.36
CA THR A 187 -37.49 -6.13 8.00
C THR A 187 -38.64 -5.50 8.78
N ALA A 188 -38.50 -5.28 10.09
CA ALA A 188 -39.51 -4.62 10.92
C ALA A 188 -39.85 -3.20 10.43
N LEU A 189 -38.84 -2.50 9.90
CA LEU A 189 -38.98 -1.17 9.33
C LEU A 189 -39.21 -1.20 7.82
N GLY A 190 -39.47 -2.36 7.19
CA GLY A 190 -39.66 -2.47 5.74
C GLY A 190 -38.51 -1.88 4.90
N LEU A 191 -37.29 -1.90 5.44
CA LEU A 191 -36.07 -1.42 4.82
C LEU A 191 -35.28 -2.58 4.20
N THR A 192 -34.37 -2.24 3.30
CA THR A 192 -33.51 -3.20 2.59
C THR A 192 -32.06 -2.75 2.70
N PHE A 193 -31.12 -3.66 2.44
CA PHE A 193 -29.69 -3.33 2.38
C PHE A 193 -29.37 -2.20 1.39
N ARG A 194 -30.15 -2.09 0.29
CA ARG A 194 -30.00 -1.01 -0.70
C ARG A 194 -30.21 0.38 -0.09
N HIS A 195 -31.20 0.55 0.79
CA HIS A 195 -31.44 1.84 1.44
C HIS A 195 -30.24 2.29 2.28
N ILE A 196 -29.57 1.35 2.96
CA ILE A 196 -28.34 1.67 3.70
C ILE A 196 -27.22 2.06 2.73
N ALA A 197 -27.02 1.29 1.66
CA ALA A 197 -25.98 1.58 0.67
C ALA A 197 -26.18 2.97 0.03
N GLU A 198 -27.39 3.27 -0.43
CA GLU A 198 -27.74 4.58 -1.02
C GLU A 198 -27.54 5.73 -0.02
N ALA A 199 -27.95 5.55 1.24
CA ALA A 199 -27.77 6.56 2.27
C ALA A 199 -26.28 6.85 2.55
N LEU A 200 -25.45 5.80 2.61
CA LEU A 200 -24.00 5.94 2.79
C LEU A 200 -23.34 6.61 1.58
N GLU A 201 -23.72 6.24 0.35
CA GLU A 201 -23.17 6.82 -0.88
C GLU A 201 -23.49 8.32 -0.99
N GLN A 202 -24.74 8.71 -0.75
CA GLN A 202 -25.17 10.11 -0.87
C GLN A 202 -24.52 11.01 0.19
N ASN A 203 -24.34 10.49 1.41
CA ASN A 203 -23.80 11.26 2.54
C ASN A 203 -22.27 11.20 2.64
N ASN A 204 -21.57 10.65 1.64
CA ASN A 204 -20.11 10.62 1.59
C ASN A 204 -19.53 11.37 0.38
N THR A 205 -20.27 12.33 -0.15
CA THR A 205 -19.86 13.15 -1.29
C THR A 205 -19.62 14.59 -0.86
N SER A 206 -18.57 15.23 -1.40
CA SER A 206 -18.32 16.66 -1.18
C SER A 206 -18.75 17.43 -2.43
N LEU A 207 -19.63 18.41 -2.25
CA LEU A 207 -20.13 19.24 -3.34
C LEU A 207 -19.53 20.65 -3.25
N GLY A 208 -19.01 21.14 -4.38
CA GLY A 208 -18.60 22.55 -4.52
C GLY A 208 -19.83 23.41 -4.80
N ALA A 209 -20.09 24.41 -3.97
CA ALA A 209 -21.27 25.27 -4.07
C ALA A 209 -20.97 26.62 -4.77
N GLY A 210 -19.86 26.70 -5.51
CA GLY A 210 -19.44 27.91 -6.21
C GLY A 210 -18.93 28.99 -5.26
N TYR A 211 -19.20 30.25 -5.59
CA TYR A 211 -18.83 31.40 -4.77
C TYR A 211 -19.94 32.45 -4.77
N ILE A 212 -19.94 33.29 -3.75
CA ILE A 212 -20.80 34.47 -3.63
C ILE A 212 -19.91 35.68 -3.81
N ASP A 213 -20.25 36.57 -4.75
CA ASP A 213 -19.59 37.87 -4.87
C ASP A 213 -20.17 38.82 -3.81
N ARG A 214 -19.30 39.36 -2.95
CA ARG A 214 -19.67 40.40 -2.01
C ARG A 214 -18.58 41.46 -1.95
N GLY A 215 -18.85 42.62 -2.53
CA GLY A 215 -17.94 43.76 -2.49
C GLY A 215 -16.70 43.61 -3.38
N GLY A 216 -16.79 42.83 -4.47
CA GLY A 216 -15.66 42.55 -5.35
C GLY A 216 -14.77 41.41 -4.85
N GLU A 217 -15.14 40.76 -3.75
CA GLU A 217 -14.52 39.54 -3.24
C GLU A 217 -15.38 38.31 -3.55
N ALA A 218 -14.76 37.26 -4.06
CA ALA A 218 -15.41 35.97 -4.30
C ALA A 218 -15.28 35.06 -3.05
N LEU A 219 -16.36 34.94 -2.29
CA LEU A 219 -16.44 34.06 -1.13
C LEU A 219 -16.83 32.64 -1.56
N VAL A 220 -15.86 31.72 -1.56
CA VAL A 220 -16.08 30.32 -1.94
C VAL A 220 -16.98 29.63 -0.91
N VAL A 221 -18.07 29.02 -1.38
CA VAL A 221 -19.00 28.26 -0.54
C VAL A 221 -18.58 26.79 -0.60
N ARG A 222 -18.27 26.22 0.57
CA ARG A 222 -17.88 24.81 0.71
C ARG A 222 -18.88 24.07 1.60
N SER A 223 -19.42 22.96 1.08
CA SER A 223 -20.19 22.01 1.87
C SER A 223 -19.35 20.75 2.14
N PRO A 224 -18.80 20.56 3.35
CA PRO A 224 -18.11 19.34 3.70
C PRO A 224 -19.14 18.22 3.90
N GLY A 225 -19.18 17.26 2.98
CA GLY A 225 -20.06 16.08 3.05
C GLY A 225 -19.31 14.76 3.14
N ARG A 226 -18.03 14.77 3.51
CA ARG A 226 -17.26 13.54 3.73
C ARG A 226 -17.38 13.11 5.18
N ILE A 227 -17.70 11.83 5.41
CA ILE A 227 -17.82 11.28 6.74
C ILE A 227 -16.43 10.99 7.31
N ALA A 228 -16.14 11.48 8.52
CA ALA A 228 -14.84 11.34 9.16
C ALA A 228 -14.88 10.39 10.37
N THR A 229 -16.03 10.26 11.04
CA THR A 229 -16.12 9.51 12.31
C THR A 229 -17.28 8.51 12.34
N ILE A 230 -17.17 7.52 13.23
CA ILE A 230 -18.26 6.57 13.53
C ILE A 230 -19.49 7.32 14.07
N ALA A 231 -19.29 8.36 14.88
CA ALA A 231 -20.37 9.16 15.42
C ALA A 231 -21.16 9.88 14.32
N GLU A 232 -20.48 10.40 13.29
CA GLU A 232 -21.12 10.97 12.11
C GLU A 232 -21.85 9.91 11.28
N MET A 233 -21.22 8.76 11.01
CA MET A 233 -21.89 7.65 10.31
C MET A 233 -23.18 7.22 11.02
N ALA A 234 -23.15 7.14 12.35
CA ALA A 234 -24.29 6.76 13.17
C ALA A 234 -25.49 7.71 13.06
N GLN A 235 -25.26 8.94 12.61
CA GLN A 235 -26.29 9.98 12.45
C GLN A 235 -26.81 10.10 11.02
N ILE A 236 -26.31 9.28 10.09
CA ILE A 236 -26.81 9.28 8.70
C ILE A 236 -28.28 8.87 8.70
N VAL A 237 -29.10 9.70 8.06
CA VAL A 237 -30.53 9.41 7.86
C VAL A 237 -30.65 8.39 6.73
N VAL A 238 -31.17 7.21 7.04
CA VAL A 238 -31.43 6.15 6.05
C VAL A 238 -32.75 6.39 5.34
N THR A 239 -33.78 6.79 6.09
CA THR A 239 -35.07 7.20 5.55
C THR A 239 -35.83 8.08 6.55
N THR A 240 -36.96 8.64 6.15
CA THR A 240 -37.88 9.37 7.03
C THR A 240 -39.27 8.79 6.92
N ARG A 241 -39.92 8.48 8.05
CA ARG A 241 -41.30 7.99 8.11
C ARG A 241 -42.14 8.90 8.99
N GLU A 242 -43.23 9.45 8.43
CA GLU A 242 -44.15 10.33 9.15
C GLU A 242 -43.44 11.50 9.87
N GLY A 243 -42.35 12.02 9.28
CA GLY A 243 -41.54 13.09 9.85
C GLY A 243 -40.49 12.64 10.88
N VAL A 244 -40.43 11.35 11.23
CA VAL A 244 -39.39 10.79 12.11
C VAL A 244 -38.24 10.21 11.28
N PRO A 245 -37.01 10.73 11.42
CA PRO A 245 -35.85 10.17 10.73
C PRO A 245 -35.44 8.83 11.35
N ILE A 246 -35.18 7.85 10.50
CA ILE A 246 -34.58 6.57 10.88
C ILE A 246 -33.10 6.65 10.55
N LEU A 247 -32.27 6.52 11.58
CA LEU A 247 -30.83 6.73 11.48
C LEU A 247 -30.08 5.41 11.27
N LEU A 248 -28.86 5.49 10.77
CA LEU A 248 -28.05 4.31 10.51
C LEU A 248 -27.82 3.49 11.79
N ARG A 249 -27.60 4.14 12.93
CA ARG A 249 -27.47 3.46 14.24
C ARG A 249 -28.72 2.68 14.67
N ASP A 250 -29.88 3.04 14.15
CA ASP A 250 -31.13 2.38 14.50
C ASP A 250 -31.24 1.03 13.78
N VAL A 251 -30.59 0.88 12.62
CA VAL A 251 -30.71 -0.28 11.73
C VAL A 251 -29.40 -1.04 11.49
N ALA A 252 -28.27 -0.51 11.96
CA ALA A 252 -26.95 -1.13 11.79
C ALA A 252 -26.01 -0.82 12.95
N ARG A 253 -25.12 -1.78 13.25
CA ARG A 253 -23.96 -1.58 14.12
C ARG A 253 -22.80 -1.03 13.28
N ILE A 254 -22.12 -0.01 13.77
CA ILE A 254 -21.01 0.65 13.05
C ILE A 254 -19.77 0.55 13.91
N GLU A 255 -18.72 -0.06 13.37
CA GLU A 255 -17.49 -0.29 14.11
C GLU A 255 -16.26 -0.01 13.26
N THR A 256 -15.15 0.27 13.92
CA THR A 256 -13.84 0.17 13.27
C THR A 256 -13.53 -1.31 13.07
N GLY A 257 -13.51 -1.74 11.81
CA GLY A 257 -13.10 -3.06 11.41
C GLY A 257 -11.86 -3.01 10.51
N ARG A 258 -11.74 -4.04 9.67
CA ARG A 258 -10.54 -4.29 8.87
C ARG A 258 -10.89 -4.98 7.56
N ALA A 259 -10.08 -4.72 6.54
CA ALA A 259 -10.12 -5.50 5.32
C ALA A 259 -9.72 -6.97 5.59
N PRO A 260 -10.24 -7.93 4.79
CA PRO A 260 -9.72 -9.28 4.76
C PRO A 260 -8.21 -9.28 4.52
N ARG A 261 -7.48 -10.07 5.31
CA ARG A 261 -6.02 -10.10 5.27
C ARG A 261 -5.54 -10.91 4.06
N MET A 262 -4.77 -10.27 3.17
CA MET A 262 -4.16 -10.93 2.01
C MET A 262 -2.70 -11.35 2.24
N GLY A 263 -2.09 -10.94 3.35
CA GLY A 263 -0.71 -11.30 3.70
C GLY A 263 -0.37 -10.96 5.15
N SER A 264 0.60 -11.68 5.71
CA SER A 264 1.09 -11.47 7.09
C SER A 264 2.59 -11.26 7.11
N ALA A 265 3.08 -10.55 8.12
CA ALA A 265 4.50 -10.35 8.35
C ALA A 265 4.81 -10.46 9.84
N SER A 266 5.95 -11.06 10.15
CA SER A 266 6.46 -11.16 11.52
C SER A 266 7.98 -10.95 11.54
N GLU A 267 8.47 -10.37 12.63
CA GLU A 267 9.90 -10.25 12.95
C GLU A 267 10.13 -10.97 14.28
N ASN A 268 10.97 -12.00 14.30
CA ASN A 268 11.29 -12.77 15.51
C ASN A 268 10.07 -13.27 16.30
N GLY A 269 9.00 -13.68 15.59
CA GLY A 269 7.77 -14.19 16.18
C GLY A 269 6.76 -13.11 16.61
N GLN A 270 7.07 -11.83 16.44
CA GLN A 270 6.14 -10.72 16.71
C GLN A 270 5.51 -10.21 15.41
N GLU A 271 4.22 -9.91 15.44
CA GLU A 271 3.51 -9.35 14.29
C GLU A 271 3.99 -7.92 14.01
N VAL A 272 4.36 -7.66 12.75
CA VAL A 272 4.86 -6.37 12.30
C VAL A 272 4.26 -6.00 10.94
N VAL A 273 4.52 -4.77 10.50
CA VAL A 273 4.28 -4.36 9.12
C VAL A 273 5.64 -4.24 8.43
N VAL A 274 5.82 -4.93 7.31
CA VAL A 274 7.02 -4.82 6.48
C VAL A 274 6.75 -3.84 5.35
N GLY A 275 7.59 -2.82 5.23
CA GLY A 275 7.68 -1.99 4.04
C GLY A 275 8.82 -2.46 3.14
N THR A 276 8.58 -2.44 1.83
CA THR A 276 9.58 -2.82 0.82
C THR A 276 9.78 -1.68 -0.17
N ALA A 277 11.03 -1.22 -0.31
CA ALA A 277 11.42 -0.26 -1.33
C ALA A 277 11.68 -1.00 -2.64
N LEU A 278 10.88 -0.67 -3.66
CA LEU A 278 11.04 -1.17 -5.02
C LEU A 278 11.84 -0.16 -5.82
N MET A 279 13.01 -0.57 -6.30
CA MET A 279 13.88 0.22 -7.15
C MET A 279 13.36 0.28 -8.58
N LEU A 280 13.56 1.40 -9.26
CA LEU A 280 13.36 1.50 -10.70
C LEU A 280 14.23 0.49 -11.45
N ILE A 281 13.67 -0.09 -12.51
CA ILE A 281 14.44 -0.94 -13.41
C ILE A 281 15.69 -0.20 -13.90
N ARG A 282 16.83 -0.89 -13.94
CA ARG A 282 18.17 -0.31 -14.22
C ARG A 282 18.70 0.67 -13.17
N GLY A 283 18.02 0.86 -12.04
CA GLY A 283 18.54 1.61 -10.90
C GLY A 283 19.79 0.96 -10.29
N ASN A 284 20.57 1.75 -9.56
CA ASN A 284 21.70 1.24 -8.79
C ASN A 284 21.26 0.88 -7.37
N SER A 285 21.28 -0.41 -7.02
CA SER A 285 20.76 -0.89 -5.75
C SER A 285 21.47 -0.30 -4.54
N ARG A 286 22.78 -0.05 -4.62
CA ARG A 286 23.57 0.54 -3.53
C ARG A 286 23.18 2.00 -3.29
N THR A 287 23.12 2.79 -4.36
CA THR A 287 22.76 4.22 -4.25
C THR A 287 21.32 4.40 -3.76
N VAL A 288 20.39 3.58 -4.26
CA VAL A 288 18.98 3.65 -3.86
C VAL A 288 18.78 3.17 -2.43
N ALA A 289 19.44 2.08 -2.01
CA ALA A 289 19.35 1.62 -0.63
C ALA A 289 19.87 2.67 0.37
N ALA A 290 21.02 3.28 0.10
CA ALA A 290 21.56 4.36 0.93
C ALA A 290 20.61 5.57 1.01
N ALA A 291 19.96 5.93 -0.10
CA ALA A 291 18.99 7.03 -0.12
C ALA A 291 17.73 6.68 0.69
N VAL A 292 17.24 5.44 0.60
CA VAL A 292 16.11 4.94 1.39
C VAL A 292 16.45 4.95 2.87
N GLU A 293 17.63 4.46 3.26
CA GLU A 293 18.07 4.44 4.66
C GLU A 293 18.15 5.85 5.25
N ALA A 294 18.80 6.78 4.52
CA ALA A 294 18.88 8.19 4.93
C ALA A 294 17.48 8.81 5.10
N ARG A 295 16.59 8.57 4.13
CA ARG A 295 15.22 9.08 4.20
C ARG A 295 14.41 8.45 5.33
N LEU A 296 14.59 7.15 5.59
CA LEU A 296 13.91 6.45 6.68
C LEU A 296 14.38 6.98 8.05
N ALA A 297 15.67 7.30 8.19
CA ALA A 297 16.21 7.92 9.39
C ALA A 297 15.60 9.32 9.65
N GLU A 298 15.33 10.10 8.60
CA GLU A 298 14.59 11.37 8.73
C GLU A 298 13.13 11.13 9.15
N ILE A 299 12.44 10.20 8.48
CA ILE A 299 11.04 9.87 8.76
C ILE A 299 10.86 9.39 10.20
N ASN A 300 11.78 8.55 10.70
CA ASN A 300 11.78 8.05 12.08
C ASN A 300 11.70 9.17 13.13
N ARG A 301 12.24 10.37 12.85
CA ARG A 301 12.16 11.52 13.77
C ARG A 301 10.76 12.13 13.86
N THR A 302 9.92 11.88 12.86
CA THR A 302 8.55 12.41 12.74
C THR A 302 7.48 11.38 13.05
N LEU A 303 7.87 10.12 13.31
CA LEU A 303 6.92 9.07 13.62
C LEU A 303 6.22 9.33 14.95
N PRO A 304 4.98 8.83 15.12
CA PRO A 304 4.30 8.87 16.39
C PRO A 304 5.14 8.27 17.53
N PRO A 305 4.99 8.77 18.77
CA PRO A 305 5.81 8.35 19.90
C PRO A 305 5.81 6.83 20.11
N GLY A 306 7.00 6.23 20.18
CA GLY A 306 7.14 4.80 20.44
C GLY A 306 6.91 3.90 19.24
N ILE A 307 6.81 4.44 18.01
CA ILE A 307 6.87 3.69 16.76
C ILE A 307 8.25 3.87 16.14
N GLU A 308 8.82 2.78 15.62
CA GLU A 308 10.11 2.77 14.93
C GLU A 308 9.98 2.02 13.61
N ALA A 309 10.61 2.56 12.55
CA ALA A 309 10.83 1.87 11.30
C ALA A 309 12.30 1.43 11.20
N LYS A 310 12.55 0.12 11.23
CA LYS A 310 13.88 -0.47 11.29
C LYS A 310 14.19 -1.26 10.04
N VAL A 311 15.32 -0.95 9.38
CA VAL A 311 15.79 -1.73 8.23
C VAL A 311 16.15 -3.14 8.67
N VAL A 312 15.61 -4.14 7.96
CA VAL A 312 15.87 -5.58 8.21
C VAL A 312 16.56 -6.26 7.03
N LEU A 313 16.45 -5.68 5.83
CA LEU A 313 17.18 -6.11 4.66
C LEU A 313 17.74 -4.89 3.96
N ASP A 314 19.06 -4.92 3.72
CA ASP A 314 19.74 -3.95 2.88
C ASP A 314 20.67 -4.69 1.90
N ARG A 315 20.35 -4.58 0.61
CA ARG A 315 21.15 -5.19 -0.45
C ARG A 315 22.49 -4.47 -0.66
N GLY A 316 22.61 -3.20 -0.27
CA GLY A 316 23.84 -2.41 -0.34
C GLY A 316 25.00 -3.05 0.41
N LEU A 317 24.74 -3.60 1.60
CA LEU A 317 25.76 -4.26 2.43
C LEU A 317 26.48 -5.42 1.71
N LEU A 318 25.72 -6.26 0.99
CA LEU A 318 26.29 -7.37 0.22
C LEU A 318 27.14 -6.87 -0.95
N VAL A 319 26.70 -5.81 -1.62
CA VAL A 319 27.43 -5.19 -2.73
C VAL A 319 28.76 -4.63 -2.23
N ASP A 320 28.75 -3.89 -1.12
CA ASP A 320 29.97 -3.30 -0.54
C ASP A 320 30.97 -4.36 -0.07
N ALA A 321 30.48 -5.42 0.57
CA ALA A 321 31.31 -6.55 0.97
C ALA A 321 31.97 -7.25 -0.24
N THR A 322 31.23 -7.41 -1.34
CA THR A 322 31.73 -8.02 -2.57
C THR A 322 32.78 -7.13 -3.23
N ILE A 323 32.53 -5.82 -3.34
CA ILE A 323 33.47 -4.84 -3.91
C ILE A 323 34.78 -4.84 -3.10
N LYS A 324 34.68 -4.83 -1.76
CA LYS A 324 35.85 -4.88 -0.88
C LYS A 324 36.68 -6.15 -1.10
N THR A 325 36.03 -7.29 -1.30
CA THR A 325 36.69 -8.57 -1.56
C THR A 325 37.39 -8.57 -2.92
N VAL A 326 36.74 -8.06 -3.97
CA VAL A 326 37.35 -7.93 -5.30
C VAL A 326 38.55 -6.98 -5.27
N ALA A 327 38.42 -5.83 -4.62
CA ALA A 327 39.50 -4.87 -4.48
C ALA A 327 40.71 -5.47 -3.75
N LYS A 328 40.46 -6.22 -2.66
CA LYS A 328 41.51 -6.94 -1.94
C LYS A 328 42.21 -7.97 -2.82
N ASN A 329 41.46 -8.82 -3.52
CA ASN A 329 42.02 -9.86 -4.38
C ASN A 329 42.83 -9.28 -5.55
N LEU A 330 42.36 -8.18 -6.15
CA LEU A 330 43.09 -7.49 -7.21
C LEU A 330 44.40 -6.88 -6.69
N ALA A 331 44.38 -6.28 -5.49
CA ALA A 331 45.58 -5.73 -4.87
C ALA A 331 46.60 -6.81 -4.49
N GLU A 332 46.15 -7.91 -3.90
CA GLU A 332 47.00 -9.06 -3.57
C GLU A 332 47.57 -9.72 -4.84
N GLY A 333 46.74 -9.90 -5.87
CA GLY A 333 47.17 -10.41 -7.17
C GLY A 333 48.22 -9.51 -7.83
N ALA A 334 47.99 -8.19 -7.84
CA ALA A 334 48.97 -7.23 -8.35
C ALA A 334 50.29 -7.27 -7.58
N LEU A 335 50.23 -7.39 -6.25
CA LEU A 335 51.41 -7.46 -5.39
C LEU A 335 52.20 -8.77 -5.62
N LEU A 336 51.52 -9.90 -5.82
CA LEU A 336 52.15 -11.16 -6.17
C LEU A 336 52.85 -11.10 -7.53
N VAL A 337 52.20 -10.50 -8.54
CA VAL A 337 52.82 -10.29 -9.86
C VAL A 337 54.08 -9.43 -9.74
N ILE A 338 54.02 -8.32 -8.99
CA ILE A 338 55.19 -7.47 -8.73
C ILE A 338 56.29 -8.27 -8.05
N ALA A 339 55.98 -9.03 -7.00
CA ALA A 339 56.96 -9.82 -6.25
C ALA A 339 57.67 -10.87 -7.14
N VAL A 340 56.92 -11.57 -8.00
CA VAL A 340 57.49 -12.55 -8.94
C VAL A 340 58.36 -11.88 -9.99
N LEU A 341 57.95 -10.73 -10.53
CA LEU A 341 58.76 -9.97 -11.50
C LEU A 341 60.10 -9.52 -10.90
N PHE A 342 60.11 -9.04 -9.65
CA PHE A 342 61.34 -8.66 -8.95
C PHE A 342 62.24 -9.86 -8.63
N LEU A 343 61.68 -11.06 -8.45
CA LEU A 343 62.46 -12.26 -8.17
C LEU A 343 63.13 -12.84 -9.42
N LEU A 344 62.60 -12.56 -10.61
CA LEU A 344 63.12 -13.03 -11.90
C LEU A 344 64.10 -12.05 -12.58
N LEU A 345 64.18 -10.79 -12.13
CA LEU A 345 65.13 -9.78 -12.61
C LEU A 345 66.46 -9.86 -11.85
#